data_AF-A0A951CSU0-F1
#
_entry.id   AF-A0A951CSU0-F1
#
_cell.length_a   1.000
_cell.length_b   1.000
_cell.length_c   1.000
_cell.angle_alpha   90.00
_cell.angle_beta   90.00
_cell.angle_gamma   90.00
#
_symmetry.space_group_name_H-M   'P 1'
#
loop_
_entity.id
_entity.type
_entity.pdbx_description
1 polymer ?
#
loop_
_entity_poly.entity_id
_entity_poly.type
_entity_poly.pdbx_seq_one_letter_code
_entity_poly.pdbx_strand_id
1 'polypeptide(L)'
;MQCTESGVASPSRSGVCEEYCRLLDEFGNAAKEVLHLHAEQLNAILQDDTEYGRFDLPIQMANERKHEAKYNFIRHVQEHGCSEINALDFT
;
A
#
# COMPACT_ATOMS: atom_id res chain seq x y z
N MET A 1 6.15 10.55 7.08
CA MET A 1 5.30 11.76 7.07
C MET A 1 4.06 11.43 7.87
N GLN A 2 3.70 12.25 8.86
CA GLN A 2 2.50 12.07 9.67
C GLN A 2 1.48 13.12 9.24
N CYS A 3 0.28 12.68 8.84
CA CYS A 3 -0.86 13.54 8.53
C CYS A 3 -1.80 13.53 9.74
N THR A 4 -2.19 14.71 10.23
CA THR A 4 -3.00 14.89 11.43
C THR A 4 -4.49 15.07 11.10
N GLU A 5 -5.33 14.47 11.93
CA GLU A 5 -6.78 14.33 11.85
C GLU A 5 -7.54 15.65 11.63
N SER A 6 -8.38 15.72 10.59
CA SER A 6 -9.72 16.31 10.69
C SER A 6 -10.59 15.95 9.47
N GLY A 7 -11.51 15.01 9.65
CA GLY A 7 -12.53 14.68 8.65
C GLY A 7 -13.54 15.82 8.43
N VAL A 8 -13.90 16.05 7.17
CA VAL A 8 -15.27 16.10 6.59
C VAL A 8 -15.10 16.20 5.05
N ALA A 9 -15.81 15.34 4.33
CA ALA A 9 -15.77 15.24 2.87
C ALA A 9 -16.57 16.35 2.16
N SER A 10 -15.94 17.07 1.22
CA SER A 10 -16.48 17.51 -0.09
C SER A 10 -15.49 18.40 -0.87
N PRO A 11 -15.63 18.54 -2.21
CA PRO A 11 -14.48 18.65 -3.10
C PRO A 11 -14.13 20.10 -3.48
N SER A 12 -12.91 20.51 -3.15
CA SER A 12 -11.89 21.05 -4.06
C SER A 12 -11.01 22.11 -3.38
N ARG A 13 -9.69 21.89 -3.55
CA ARG A 13 -8.56 22.80 -3.35
C ARG A 13 -8.03 22.93 -1.90
N SER A 14 -6.73 22.63 -1.78
CA SER A 14 -5.82 22.85 -0.64
C SER A 14 -5.97 22.00 0.63
N GLY A 15 -6.20 20.69 0.51
CA GLY A 15 -6.07 19.75 1.64
C GLY A 15 -5.49 18.42 1.20
N VAL A 16 -4.62 17.84 2.03
CA VAL A 16 -4.17 16.45 1.85
C VAL A 16 -5.38 15.54 2.04
N CYS A 17 -5.69 14.70 1.05
CA CYS A 17 -6.77 13.73 1.20
C CYS A 17 -6.30 12.61 2.14
N GLU A 18 -6.86 12.57 3.35
CA GLU A 18 -6.49 11.57 4.37
C GLU A 18 -6.75 10.13 3.88
N GLU A 19 -7.87 9.92 3.20
CA GLU A 19 -8.23 8.61 2.65
C GLU A 19 -7.27 8.17 1.54
N TYR A 20 -6.81 9.09 0.70
CA TYR A 20 -5.74 8.82 -0.27
C TYR A 20 -4.47 8.34 0.44
N CYS A 21 -4.04 9.04 1.50
CA CYS A 21 -2.85 8.65 2.27
C CYS A 21 -3.03 7.29 2.94
N ARG A 22 -4.19 7.06 3.57
CA ARG A 22 -4.51 5.78 4.23
C ARG A 22 -4.48 4.62 3.25
N LEU A 23 -5.12 4.77 2.09
CA LEU A 23 -5.15 3.73 1.05
C LEU A 23 -3.77 3.50 0.42
N LEU A 24 -2.97 4.57 0.24
CA LEU A 24 -1.61 4.47 -0.23
C LEU A 24 -0.70 3.73 0.76
N ASP A 25 -0.83 4.05 2.05
CA ASP A 25 -0.11 3.36 3.13
C ASP A 25 -0.53 1.89 3.23
N GLU A 26 -1.83 1.60 3.12
CA GLU A 26 -2.37 0.24 3.12
C GLU A 26 -1.80 -0.59 1.96
N PHE A 27 -1.81 -0.03 0.74
CA PHE A 27 -1.20 -0.66 -0.43
C PHE A 27 0.32 -0.84 -0.26
N GLY A 28 1.02 0.19 0.22
CA GLY A 28 2.46 0.15 0.46
C GLY A 28 2.86 -0.89 1.51
N ASN A 29 2.09 -1.02 2.58
CA ASN A 29 2.32 -2.00 3.63
C ASN A 29 2.07 -3.43 3.13
N ALA A 30 1.00 -3.65 2.37
CA ALA A 30 0.75 -4.96 1.75
C ALA A 30 1.84 -5.33 0.73
N ALA A 31 2.36 -4.38 -0.03
CA ALA A 31 3.49 -4.60 -0.95
C ALA A 31 4.78 -4.96 -0.19
N LYS A 32 5.08 -4.28 0.92
CA LYS A 32 6.23 -4.60 1.79
C LYS A 32 6.10 -6.01 2.37
N GLU A 33 4.91 -6.42 2.79
CA GLU A 33 4.67 -7.76 3.31
C GLU A 33 5.01 -8.85 2.28
N VAL A 34 4.57 -8.69 1.03
CA VAL A 34 4.92 -9.62 -0.06
C VAL A 34 6.43 -9.69 -0.28
N LEU A 35 7.11 -8.54 -0.30
CA LEU A 35 8.56 -8.49 -0.46
C LEU A 35 9.30 -9.15 0.71
N HIS A 36 8.82 -8.95 1.93
CA HIS A 36 9.39 -9.56 3.12
C HIS A 36 9.28 -11.09 3.06
N LEU A 37 8.10 -11.63 2.74
CA LEU A 37 7.89 -13.07 2.62
C LEU A 37 8.78 -13.71 1.53
N HIS A 38 8.94 -13.04 0.38
CA HIS A 38 9.87 -13.51 -0.65
C HIS A 38 11.33 -13.45 -0.20
N ALA A 39 11.73 -12.44 0.57
CA ALA A 39 13.08 -12.36 1.14
C ALA A 39 13.34 -13.50 2.14
N GLU A 40 12.36 -13.83 2.98
CA GLU A 40 12.44 -14.97 3.91
C GLU A 40 12.50 -16.32 3.17
N GLN A 41 11.67 -16.51 2.13
CA GLN A 41 11.71 -17.69 1.28
C GLN A 41 13.07 -17.85 0.60
N LEU A 42 13.62 -16.77 0.04
CA LEU A 42 14.95 -16.79 -0.57
C LEU A 42 16.03 -17.15 0.46
N ASN A 43 15.97 -16.60 1.67
CA ASN A 43 16.91 -16.94 2.72
C ASN A 43 16.82 -18.42 3.13
N ALA A 44 15.61 -18.99 3.22
CA ALA A 44 15.42 -20.41 3.47
C ALA A 44 16.08 -21.28 2.38
N ILE A 45 15.90 -20.91 1.10
CA ILE A 45 16.54 -21.60 -0.02
C ILE A 45 18.08 -21.52 0.08
N LEU A 46 18.63 -20.35 0.42
CA LEU A 46 20.07 -20.16 0.59
C LEU A 46 20.67 -20.94 1.78
N GLN A 47 19.82 -21.36 2.73
CA GLN A 47 20.19 -22.16 3.89
C GLN A 47 19.96 -23.66 3.69
N ASP A 48 19.67 -24.10 2.45
CA ASP A 48 19.31 -25.48 2.11
C ASP A 48 18.10 -26.01 2.94
N ASP A 49 17.21 -25.11 3.39
CA ASP A 49 15.98 -25.47 4.09
C ASP A 49 15.00 -26.10 3.09
N THR A 50 14.70 -27.40 3.24
CA THR A 50 13.81 -28.14 2.35
C THR A 50 12.34 -27.73 2.45
N GLU A 51 11.98 -26.99 3.50
CA GLU A 51 10.60 -26.56 3.77
C GLU A 51 10.32 -25.13 3.27
N TYR A 52 11.08 -24.62 2.29
CA TYR A 52 10.86 -23.30 1.68
C TYR A 52 9.45 -23.15 1.03
N GLY A 53 8.77 -24.25 0.73
CA GLY A 53 7.38 -24.24 0.25
C GLY A 53 6.38 -23.72 1.28
N ARG A 54 6.75 -23.64 2.57
CA ARG A 54 5.89 -23.08 3.63
C ARG A 54 5.48 -21.63 3.39
N PHE A 55 6.22 -20.91 2.54
CA PHE A 55 5.95 -19.51 2.21
C PHE A 55 4.94 -19.33 1.08
N ASP A 56 4.60 -20.37 0.32
CA ASP A 56 3.75 -20.24 -0.88
C ASP A 56 2.34 -19.71 -0.55
N LEU A 57 1.68 -20.31 0.45
CA LEU A 57 0.35 -19.85 0.89
C LEU A 57 0.40 -18.45 1.52
N PRO A 58 1.34 -18.13 2.46
CA PRO A 58 1.52 -16.76 2.95
C PRO A 58 1.73 -15.72 1.83
N ILE A 59 2.59 -16.03 0.84
CA ILE A 59 2.87 -15.16 -0.30
C ILE A 59 1.61 -14.96 -1.14
N GLN A 60 0.84 -16.01 -1.39
CA GLN A 60 -0.43 -15.90 -2.11
C GLN A 60 -1.40 -14.96 -1.38
N MET A 61 -1.63 -15.20 -0.08
CA MET A 61 -2.55 -14.39 0.73
C MET A 61 -2.11 -12.92 0.82
N ALA A 62 -0.80 -12.66 0.97
CA ALA A 62 -0.26 -11.31 0.98
C ALA A 62 -0.43 -10.62 -0.39
N ASN A 63 -0.29 -11.36 -1.50
CA ASN A 63 -0.56 -10.83 -2.83
C ASN A 63 -2.04 -10.52 -3.05
N GLU A 64 -2.96 -11.33 -2.53
CA GLU A 64 -4.40 -11.06 -2.57
C GLU A 64 -4.74 -9.76 -1.83
N ARG A 65 -4.24 -9.58 -0.60
CA ARG A 65 -4.38 -8.32 0.17
C ARG A 65 -3.78 -7.12 -0.58
N LYS A 66 -2.60 -7.28 -1.17
CA LYS A 66 -1.95 -6.24 -1.98
C LYS A 66 -2.82 -5.84 -3.17
N HIS A 67 -3.44 -6.80 -3.85
CA HIS A 67 -4.33 -6.51 -4.96
C HIS A 67 -5.59 -5.78 -4.52
N GLU A 68 -6.22 -6.21 -3.41
CA GLU A 68 -7.37 -5.53 -2.85
C GLU A 68 -7.06 -4.06 -2.50
N ALA A 69 -5.98 -3.82 -1.76
CA ALA A 69 -5.53 -2.47 -1.39
C ALA A 69 -5.21 -1.61 -2.64
N LYS A 70 -4.54 -2.18 -3.65
CA LYS A 70 -4.25 -1.52 -4.93
C LYS A 70 -5.54 -1.06 -5.61
N TYR A 71 -6.54 -1.94 -5.72
CA TYR A 71 -7.78 -1.60 -6.41
C TYR A 71 -8.62 -0.60 -5.62
N ASN A 72 -8.61 -0.67 -4.30
CA ASN A 72 -9.25 0.35 -3.45
C ASN A 72 -8.61 1.73 -3.66
N PHE A 73 -7.27 1.81 -3.68
CA PHE A 73 -6.54 3.05 -3.97
C PHE A 73 -6.84 3.60 -5.37
N ILE A 74 -6.76 2.75 -6.40
CA ILE A 74 -7.07 3.15 -7.78
C ILE A 74 -8.50 3.66 -7.90
N ARG A 75 -9.47 2.96 -7.30
CA ARG A 75 -10.88 3.36 -7.30
C ARG A 75 -11.04 4.74 -6.67
N HIS A 76 -10.43 4.98 -5.51
CA HIS A 76 -10.48 6.29 -4.85
C HIS A 76 -9.91 7.40 -5.73
N VAL A 77 -8.75 7.20 -6.34
CA VAL A 77 -8.12 8.18 -7.25
C VAL A 77 -9.02 8.46 -8.47
N GLN A 78 -9.66 7.43 -9.03
CA GLN A 78 -10.56 7.55 -10.17
C GLN A 78 -11.87 8.28 -9.83
N GLU A 79 -12.44 8.02 -8.66
CA GLU A 79 -13.73 8.61 -8.23
C GLU A 79 -13.57 10.03 -7.70
N HIS A 80 -12.48 10.31 -6.96
CA HIS A 80 -12.29 11.59 -6.28
C HIS A 80 -11.29 12.53 -6.98
N GLY A 81 -10.50 12.05 -7.94
CA GLY A 81 -9.48 12.84 -8.62
C GLY A 81 -8.32 13.28 -7.71
N CYS A 82 -8.15 12.62 -6.56
CA CYS A 82 -7.08 12.92 -5.63
C CYS A 82 -5.71 12.58 -6.26
N SER A 83 -4.82 13.57 -6.30
CA SER A 83 -3.42 13.39 -6.71
C SER A 83 -2.51 14.12 -5.73
N GLU A 84 -1.27 13.64 -5.56
CA GLU A 84 -0.26 14.24 -4.66
C GLU A 84 0.09 15.71 -4.98
N ILE A 85 -0.39 16.26 -6.09
CA ILE A 85 0.00 17.56 -6.60
C ILE A 85 -0.91 18.64 -6.04
N ASN A 86 -0.67 19.04 -4.78
CA ASN A 86 -1.02 20.38 -4.27
C ASN A 86 -0.10 20.85 -3.12
N ALA A 87 0.92 20.08 -2.73
CA ALA A 87 1.86 20.47 -1.66
C ALA A 87 3.18 21.07 -2.16
N LEU A 88 3.31 21.30 -3.48
CA LEU A 88 4.48 21.92 -4.11
C LEU A 88 4.08 23.13 -4.97
N ASP A 89 3.19 23.99 -4.48
CA ASP A 89 3.19 25.39 -4.93
C ASP A 89 4.33 26.13 -4.20
N PHE A 90 5.57 25.86 -4.64
CA PHE A 90 6.71 26.73 -4.35
C PHE A 90 6.68 27.91 -5.35
N THR A 91 5.99 28.97 -4.95
CA THR A 91 6.23 30.35 -5.43
C THR A 91 6.42 31.26 -4.25
#